data_AF-A0A7V6T218-F1
#
_entry.id   AF-A0A7V6T218-F1
#
_cell.length_a   1.000
_cell.length_b   1.000
_cell.length_c   1.000
_cell.angle_alpha   90.00
_cell.angle_beta   90.00
_cell.angle_gamma   90.00
#
_symmetry.space_group_name_H-M   'P 1'
#
loop_
_entity.id
_entity.type
_entity.pdbx_description
1 polymer ?
#
loop_
_entity_poly.entity_id
_entity_poly.type
_entity_poly.pdbx_seq_one_letter_code
_entity_poly.pdbx_strand_id
1 'polypeptide(L)'
;MSRPVPVAVLLEMRSSGVRKPLAITWEDGTRYEITTSRYVGFRKARSAGSGECWICRIEGKDVPLYFSALTGCWWMDGKGEPLPAPTPEPYRRVKNREYKPG
;
A
#
# COMPACT_ATOMS: atom_id res chain seq x y z
N MET A 1 18.25 -4.51 -2.77
CA MET A 1 16.87 -5.04 -2.83
C MET A 1 15.88 -3.91 -2.56
N SER A 2 14.60 -4.07 -2.90
CA SER A 2 13.53 -3.08 -2.64
C SER A 2 12.55 -3.66 -1.63
N ARG A 3 11.98 -2.81 -0.76
CA ARG A 3 10.95 -3.20 0.21
C ARG A 3 9.62 -2.51 -0.08
N PRO A 4 8.48 -3.12 0.25
CA PRO A 4 7.20 -2.45 0.07
C PRO A 4 7.08 -1.41 1.17
N VAL A 5 6.80 -0.16 0.80
CA VAL A 5 6.59 0.93 1.74
C VAL A 5 5.12 1.30 1.73
N PRO A 6 4.37 1.01 2.81
CA PRO A 6 3.00 1.47 2.95
C PRO A 6 2.96 3.00 2.89
N VAL A 7 2.02 3.55 2.13
CA VAL A 7 1.81 5.00 2.02
C VAL A 7 0.35 5.33 2.22
N ALA A 8 0.08 6.47 2.86
CA ALA A 8 -1.26 7.04 2.79
C ALA A 8 -1.42 7.77 1.45
N VAL A 9 -2.62 7.72 0.87
CA VAL A 9 -2.90 8.30 -0.45
C VAL A 9 -4.10 9.24 -0.33
N LEU A 10 -3.92 10.49 -0.73
CA LEU A 10 -5.06 11.35 -1.04
C LEU A 10 -5.58 10.96 -2.42
N LEU A 11 -6.81 10.46 -2.47
CA LEU A 11 -7.42 9.90 -3.66
C LEU A 11 -8.67 10.69 -4.04
N GLU A 12 -8.74 11.15 -5.28
CA GLU A 12 -10.00 11.57 -5.90
C GLU A 12 -10.70 10.34 -6.46
N MET A 13 -11.96 10.14 -6.05
CA MET A 13 -12.84 9.12 -6.62
C MET A 13 -13.97 9.82 -7.36
N ARG A 14 -14.11 9.52 -8.65
CA ARG A 14 -15.18 10.07 -9.48
C ARG A 14 -16.41 9.17 -9.42
N SER A 15 -17.59 9.73 -9.73
CA SER A 15 -18.83 8.97 -9.85
C SER A 15 -18.77 7.84 -10.88
N SER A 16 -17.86 7.91 -11.86
CA SER A 16 -17.57 6.83 -12.80
C SER A 16 -16.77 5.66 -12.22
N GLY A 17 -16.32 5.74 -10.97
CA GLY A 17 -15.44 4.75 -10.33
C GLY A 17 -13.95 4.94 -10.63
N VAL A 18 -13.57 5.95 -11.42
CA VAL A 18 -12.16 6.26 -11.69
C VAL A 18 -11.49 6.77 -10.42
N ARG A 19 -10.36 6.15 -10.08
CA ARG A 19 -9.50 6.49 -8.95
C ARG A 19 -8.28 7.27 -9.45
N LYS A 20 -8.12 8.51 -8.98
CA LYS A 20 -7.01 9.39 -9.32
C LYS A 20 -6.21 9.75 -8.05
N PRO A 21 -5.00 9.20 -7.87
CA PRO A 21 -4.09 9.63 -6.81
C PRO A 21 -3.68 11.10 -7.03
N LEU A 22 -3.75 11.90 -5.97
CA LEU A 22 -3.41 13.33 -5.96
C LEU A 22 -2.19 13.64 -5.09
N ALA A 23 -1.98 12.91 -4.01
CA ALA A 23 -0.82 13.05 -3.15
C ALA A 23 -0.57 11.74 -2.39
N ILE A 24 0.65 11.57 -1.91
CA ILE A 24 0.98 10.53 -0.93
C ILE A 24 1.54 11.15 0.35
N THR A 25 1.42 10.42 1.44
CA THR A 25 2.18 10.66 2.66
C THR A 25 3.03 9.43 2.92
N TRP A 26 4.34 9.66 2.97
CA TRP A 26 5.35 8.64 3.22
C TRP A 26 5.32 8.18 4.68
N GLU A 27 6.00 7.08 4.99
CA GLU A 27 6.00 6.48 6.33
C GLU A 27 6.61 7.42 7.41
N ASP A 28 7.45 8.37 6.99
CA ASP A 28 8.04 9.40 7.86
C ASP A 28 7.14 10.64 8.05
N GLY A 29 5.94 10.63 7.45
CA GLY A 29 4.99 11.74 7.48
C GLY A 29 5.20 12.79 6.39
N THR A 30 6.25 12.69 5.58
CA THR A 30 6.50 13.63 4.48
C THR A 30 5.43 13.47 3.41
N ARG A 31 4.83 14.59 2.98
CA ARG A 31 3.78 14.62 1.96
C ARG A 31 4.37 15.02 0.61
N TYR A 32 4.01 14.27 -0.42
CA TYR A 32 4.41 14.55 -1.81
C TYR A 32 3.18 14.70 -2.69
N GLU A 33 3.18 15.75 -3.51
CA GLU A 33 2.16 15.98 -4.53
C GLU A 33 2.37 15.09 -5.75
N ILE A 34 1.29 14.55 -6.30
CA ILE A 34 1.27 13.85 -7.57
C ILE A 34 0.73 14.80 -8.64
N THR A 35 1.61 15.28 -9.52
CA THR A 35 1.23 16.24 -10.57
C THR A 35 0.45 15.56 -11.70
N THR A 36 0.79 14.31 -12.04
CA THR A 36 0.03 13.48 -12.97
C THR A 36 0.02 12.03 -12.50
N SER A 37 -1.06 11.30 -12.77
CA SER A 37 -1.15 9.87 -12.51
C SER A 37 -1.86 9.17 -13.66
N ARG A 38 -1.34 8.00 -14.05
CA ARG A 38 -1.91 7.17 -15.10
C ARG A 38 -2.03 5.73 -14.61
N TYR A 39 -3.25 5.21 -14.62
CA TYR A 39 -3.50 3.80 -14.36
C TYR A 39 -2.92 2.93 -15.48
N VAL A 40 -2.21 1.87 -15.11
CA VAL A 40 -1.57 0.94 -16.07
C VAL A 40 -1.96 -0.52 -15.83
N GLY A 41 -3.03 -0.76 -15.07
CA GLY A 41 -3.51 -2.10 -14.77
C GLY A 41 -2.70 -2.80 -13.67
N PHE A 42 -2.80 -4.12 -13.61
CA PHE A 42 -2.12 -4.93 -12.62
C PHE A 42 -0.63 -5.13 -12.97
N ARG A 43 0.29 -4.90 -12.04
CA ARG A 43 1.73 -5.13 -12.22
C ARG A 43 2.39 -5.77 -11.00
N LYS A 44 3.48 -6.49 -11.27
CA LYS A 44 4.42 -6.97 -10.26
C LYS A 44 5.27 -5.80 -9.75
N ALA A 45 5.35 -5.65 -8.43
CA ALA A 45 6.23 -4.67 -7.79
C ALA A 45 7.66 -5.20 -7.70
N ARG A 46 8.66 -4.31 -7.61
CA ARG A 46 10.06 -4.74 -7.41
C ARG A 46 10.31 -5.21 -5.99
N SER A 47 9.55 -4.66 -5.05
CA SER A 47 9.67 -4.92 -3.63
C SER A 47 9.05 -6.25 -3.20
N ALA A 48 7.73 -6.38 -3.37
CA ALA A 48 6.99 -7.59 -3.08
C ALA A 48 5.58 -7.55 -3.69
N GLY A 49 5.10 -8.72 -4.11
CA GLY A 49 3.73 -8.90 -4.57
C GLY A 49 3.41 -8.24 -5.91
N SER A 50 2.12 -8.18 -6.19
CA SER A 50 1.55 -7.57 -7.39
C SER A 50 0.26 -6.85 -7.01
N GLY A 51 -0.02 -5.75 -7.69
CA GLY A 51 -1.17 -4.91 -7.39
C GLY A 51 -1.63 -4.11 -8.59
N GLU A 52 -2.79 -3.48 -8.45
CA GLU A 52 -3.22 -2.41 -9.35
C GLU A 52 -2.19 -1.28 -9.30
N CYS A 53 -1.80 -0.75 -10.45
CA CYS A 53 -0.65 0.14 -10.56
C CYS A 53 -0.99 1.46 -11.26
N TRP A 54 -0.51 2.55 -10.68
CA TRP A 54 -0.49 3.88 -11.27
C TRP A 54 0.96 4.32 -11.44
N ILE A 55 1.29 4.85 -12.62
CA ILE A 55 2.52 5.60 -12.81
C ILE A 55 2.21 7.05 -12.44
N CYS A 56 2.83 7.52 -11.35
CA CYS A 56 2.63 8.84 -10.78
C CYS A 56 3.85 9.72 -11.02
N ARG A 57 3.64 10.99 -11.34
CA ARG A 57 4.70 12.00 -11.44
C ARG A 57 4.82 12.74 -10.11
N ILE A 58 5.92 12.51 -9.39
CA ILE A 58 6.26 13.17 -8.12
C ILE A 58 7.61 13.85 -8.28
N GLU A 59 7.71 15.14 -7.99
CA GLU A 59 8.96 15.92 -8.13
C GLU A 59 9.68 15.73 -9.48
N GLY A 60 8.91 15.67 -10.58
CA GLY A 60 9.45 15.47 -11.92
C GLY A 60 9.86 14.03 -12.26
N LYS A 61 9.70 13.07 -11.35
CA LYS A 61 10.04 11.65 -11.56
C LYS A 61 8.79 10.80 -11.68
N ASP A 62 8.82 9.84 -12.62
CA ASP A 62 7.78 8.82 -12.73
C ASP A 62 8.06 7.68 -11.75
N VAL A 63 7.10 7.42 -10.87
CA VAL A 63 7.19 6.43 -9.80
C VAL A 63 5.94 5.54 -9.79
N PRO A 64 6.11 4.21 -9.69
CA PRO A 64 4.98 3.30 -9.52
C PRO A 64 4.37 3.42 -8.12
N LEU A 65 3.05 3.56 -8.08
CA LEU A 65 2.20 3.45 -6.89
C LEU A 65 1.28 2.24 -7.06
N TYR A 66 1.22 1.37 -6.06
CA TYR A 66 0.49 0.12 -6.13
C TYR A 66 -0.65 0.08 -5.09
N PHE A 67 -1.72 -0.63 -5.42
CA PHE A 67 -2.87 -0.90 -4.56
C PHE A 67 -3.23 -2.39 -4.58
N SER A 68 -3.64 -2.90 -3.42
CA SER A 68 -4.05 -4.30 -3.22
C SER A 68 -5.49 -4.29 -2.81
N ALA A 69 -6.37 -4.80 -3.68
CA ALA A 69 -7.78 -4.95 -3.36
C ALA A 69 -8.02 -5.97 -2.22
N LEU A 70 -7.09 -6.92 -2.02
CA LEU A 70 -7.20 -7.91 -0.95
C LEU A 70 -6.98 -7.31 0.44
N THR A 71 -6.02 -6.39 0.56
CA THR A 71 -5.65 -5.78 1.85
C THR A 71 -6.19 -4.37 2.03
N GLY A 72 -6.66 -3.72 0.96
CA GLY A 72 -7.05 -2.32 0.95
C GLY A 72 -5.88 -1.33 1.07
N CYS A 73 -4.63 -1.82 1.02
CA CYS A 73 -3.44 -1.00 1.26
C CYS A 73 -2.82 -0.48 -0.04
N TRP A 74 -2.24 0.72 0.06
CA TRP A 74 -1.38 1.32 -0.96
C TRP A 74 0.09 1.20 -0.57
N TRP A 75 0.98 0.98 -1.54
CA TRP A 75 2.42 0.93 -1.30
C TRP A 75 3.25 1.40 -2.50
N MET A 76 4.51 1.70 -2.24
CA MET A 76 5.53 2.01 -3.25
C MET A 76 6.78 1.16 -3.04
N ASP A 77 7.61 1.07 -4.09
CA ASP A 77 8.91 0.43 -4.02
C ASP A 77 9.92 1.35 -3.29
N GLY A 78 10.25 1.03 -2.04
CA GLY A 78 11.24 1.76 -1.26
C GLY A 78 12.67 1.28 -1.45
N LYS A 79 13.62 2.05 -0.91
CA LYS A 79 15.00 1.62 -0.70
C LYS A 79 15.13 0.92 0.66
N GLY A 80 16.02 -0.07 0.72
CA GLY A 80 16.32 -0.83 1.93
C GLY A 80 15.87 -2.29 1.88
N GLU A 81 16.30 -3.06 2.87
CA GLU A 81 15.84 -4.43 3.08
C GLU A 81 14.42 -4.45 3.64
N PRO A 82 13.57 -5.39 3.22
CA PRO A 82 12.27 -5.61 3.86
C PRO A 82 12.45 -5.77 5.36
N LEU A 83 11.58 -5.15 6.16
CA LEU A 83 11.53 -5.44 7.60
C LEU A 83 11.35 -6.96 7.77
N PRO A 84 12.09 -7.60 8.69
CA PRO A 84 11.90 -9.01 8.97
C PRO A 84 10.43 -9.24 9.34
N ALA A 85 9.87 -10.38 8.91
CA ALA A 85 8.53 -10.77 9.33
C ALA A 85 8.46 -10.72 10.86
N PRO A 86 7.38 -10.18 11.45
CA PRO A 86 7.21 -10.21 12.90
C PRO A 86 7.36 -11.65 13.36
N THR A 87 8.12 -11.86 14.43
CA THR A 87 8.27 -13.19 15.02
C THR A 87 6.86 -13.69 15.37
N PRO A 88 6.44 -14.88 14.91
CA PRO A 88 5.13 -15.40 15.24
C PRO A 88 4.98 -15.43 16.75
N GLU A 89 4.03 -14.68 17.29
CA GLU A 89 3.71 -14.81 18.70
C GLU A 89 3.20 -16.25 18.92
N PRO A 90 3.76 -16.99 19.89
CA PRO A 90 3.27 -18.32 20.19
C PRO A 90 1.79 -18.22 20.54
N TYR A 91 0.98 -19.09 19.94
CA TYR A 91 -0.47 -19.12 20.16
C TYR A 91 -0.78 -19.08 21.66
N ARG A 92 -1.44 -18.02 22.11
CA ARG A 92 -1.88 -17.92 23.50
C ARG A 92 -3.05 -18.86 23.71
N ARG A 93 -2.86 -19.88 24.54
CA ARG A 93 -3.95 -20.76 24.98
C ARG A 93 -5.01 -19.91 25.69
N VAL A 94 -6.15 -19.72 25.03
CA VAL A 94 -7.31 -19.07 25.64
C VAL A 94 -7.87 -20.05 26.68
N LYS A 95 -7.78 -19.69 27.97
CA LYS A 95 -8.41 -20.48 29.04
C LYS A 95 -9.93 -20.38 28.86
N ASN A 96 -10.57 -21.54 28.68
CA ASN A 96 -12.00 -21.81 28.78
C ASN A 96 -12.92 -20.60 28.58
N ARG A 97 -13.19 -20.26 27.32
CA ARG A 97 -14.39 -19.47 27.00
C ARG A 97 -15.57 -20.42 27.12
N GLU A 98 -16.17 -20.51 28.31
CA GLU A 98 -17.45 -21.19 28.48
C GLU A 98 -18.44 -20.59 27.49
N TYR A 99 -18.84 -21.40 26.51
CA TYR A 99 -19.88 -21.04 25.56
C TYR A 99 -21.22 -21.07 26.32
N LYS A 100 -21.83 -19.89 26.50
CA LYS A 100 -23.23 -19.78 26.93
C LYS A 100 -24.09 -19.52 25.69
N PRO A 101 -24.90 -20.49 25.23
CA PRO A 101 -25.94 -20.19 24.25
C PRO A 101 -26.99 -19.30 24.93
N GLY A 102 -27.29 -18.17 24.30
CA GLY A 102 -28.43 -17.32 24.64
C GLY A 102 -29.68 -17.74 23.88
#